data_AF-A0A011AAW6-F1
#
_entry.id   AF-A0A011AAW6-F1
#
_cell.length_a   1.000
_cell.length_b   1.000
_cell.length_c   1.000
_cell.angle_alpha   90.00
_cell.angle_beta   90.00
_cell.angle_gamma   90.00
#
_symmetry.space_group_name_H-M   'P 1'
#
loop_
_entity.id
_entity.type
_entity.pdbx_description
1 polymer ?
#
loop_
_entity_poly.entity_id
_entity_poly.type
_entity_poly.pdbx_seq_one_letter_code
_entity_poly.pdbx_strand_id
1 'polypeptide(L)'
;MSKFPTMGAGRGWAYVALVLGGGVSIAANVAHSFIPPAAPEGTADPVAWAAQWSPEPGAVLLSVVWPVFLFIAVEVLAKPSWPSGRWWRVLRFGGMLPVAAVAAIVSYRHLSGLLEHYGEDTVTVALGPLAVDGLMAMATGALIATAHRAAVVVAEATAAPADPVTVPEMPAPAPAIETGRAVSAAPAAVEATPPPRPRTPRKPDTATAVARLRAKNPEITQAEAAKRLGVTDRTIRRYWNPAPVEPASDPAAAPVAA
;
A
#
# COMPACT_ATOMS: atom_id res chain seq x y z
N MET A 1 28.92 24.43 -14.22
CA MET A 1 28.08 24.17 -13.03
C MET A 1 26.95 23.22 -13.44
N SER A 2 27.03 21.98 -12.97
CA SER A 2 26.21 20.86 -13.43
C SER A 2 24.76 20.94 -12.92
N LYS A 3 23.82 20.62 -13.81
CA LYS A 3 22.39 20.44 -13.53
C LYS A 3 22.22 19.19 -12.65
N PHE A 4 21.69 19.35 -11.44
CA PHE A 4 21.21 18.21 -10.66
C PHE A 4 19.78 17.84 -11.08
N PRO A 5 19.45 16.54 -11.24
CA PRO A 5 18.11 16.07 -11.57
C PRO A 5 17.21 16.17 -10.33
N THR A 6 16.30 17.14 -10.31
CA THR A 6 15.52 17.52 -9.12
C THR A 6 14.21 16.77 -8.90
N MET A 7 13.86 15.76 -9.70
CA MET A 7 12.64 14.98 -9.48
C MET A 7 12.80 13.75 -8.55
N GLY A 8 14.03 13.41 -8.14
CA GLY A 8 14.29 12.29 -7.20
C GLY A 8 14.68 12.70 -5.78
N ALA A 9 15.17 13.93 -5.57
CA ALA A 9 15.82 14.34 -4.33
C ALA A 9 14.88 14.38 -3.12
N GLY A 10 13.69 15.00 -3.25
CA GLY A 10 12.77 15.17 -2.12
C GLY A 10 12.17 13.85 -1.60
N ARG A 11 11.83 12.92 -2.51
CA ARG A 11 11.34 11.59 -2.14
C ARG A 11 12.46 10.75 -1.52
N GLY A 12 13.69 10.88 -2.03
CA GLY A 12 14.87 10.24 -1.45
C GLY A 12 15.10 10.67 0.00
N TRP A 13 15.07 11.98 0.28
CA TRP A 13 15.21 12.52 1.63
C TRP A 13 14.10 12.05 2.58
N ALA A 14 12.86 11.94 2.10
CA ALA A 14 11.78 11.40 2.91
C ALA A 14 12.02 9.93 3.30
N TYR A 15 12.56 9.10 2.40
CA TYR A 15 12.97 7.74 2.77
C TYR A 15 14.14 7.71 3.74
N VAL A 16 15.16 8.55 3.53
CA VAL A 16 16.30 8.65 4.46
C VAL A 16 15.81 9.04 5.86
N ALA A 17 14.96 10.06 5.96
CA ALA A 17 14.38 10.50 7.22
C ALA A 17 13.55 9.40 7.90
N LEU A 18 12.75 8.65 7.14
CA LEU A 18 11.95 7.54 7.67
C LEU A 18 12.85 6.39 8.19
N VAL A 19 13.89 6.03 7.44
CA VAL A 19 14.84 4.96 7.82
C VAL A 19 15.66 5.37 9.04
N LEU A 20 16.17 6.59 9.07
CA LEU A 20 16.95 7.08 10.21
C LEU A 20 16.06 7.22 11.45
N GLY A 21 14.89 7.84 11.36
CA GLY A 21 13.98 7.99 12.48
C GLY A 21 13.51 6.64 13.02
N GLY A 22 13.08 5.74 12.13
CA GLY A 22 12.68 4.38 12.50
C GLY A 22 13.81 3.56 13.11
N GLY A 23 15.00 3.65 12.52
CA GLY A 23 16.20 2.98 13.02
C GLY A 23 16.59 3.47 14.41
N VAL A 24 16.60 4.78 14.64
CA VAL A 24 16.90 5.38 15.96
C VAL A 24 15.84 4.98 16.99
N SER A 25 14.56 5.00 16.64
CA SER A 25 13.49 4.56 17.55
C SER A 25 13.66 3.10 17.98
N ILE A 26 13.92 2.19 17.03
CA ILE A 26 14.16 0.77 17.34
C ILE A 26 15.44 0.61 18.16
N ALA A 27 16.53 1.26 17.75
CA ALA A 27 17.81 1.17 18.44
C ALA A 27 17.73 1.70 19.88
N ALA A 28 16.98 2.78 20.11
CA ALA A 28 16.76 3.34 21.45
C ALA A 28 15.95 2.41 22.34
N ASN A 29 14.89 1.79 21.81
CA ASN A 29 14.10 0.80 22.55
C ASN A 29 14.97 -0.40 22.95
N VAL A 30 15.79 -0.90 22.02
CA VAL A 30 16.73 -1.98 22.29
C VAL A 30 17.77 -1.55 23.31
N ALA A 31 18.43 -0.40 23.14
CA ALA A 31 19.46 0.09 24.05
C ALA A 31 18.91 0.30 25.47
N HIS A 32 17.70 0.88 25.59
CA HIS A 32 17.04 1.04 26.89
C HIS A 32 16.72 -0.30 27.55
N SER A 33 16.50 -1.38 26.77
CA SER A 33 16.33 -2.71 27.37
C SER A 33 17.60 -3.24 28.03
N PHE A 34 18.79 -2.69 27.72
CA PHE A 34 20.06 -3.04 28.37
C PHE A 34 20.40 -2.13 29.56
N ILE A 35 19.51 -1.22 29.97
CA ILE A 35 19.72 -0.43 31.18
C ILE A 35 19.27 -1.29 32.38
N PRO A 36 20.16 -1.60 33.33
CA PRO A 36 19.78 -2.37 34.51
C PRO A 36 18.77 -1.60 35.35
N PRO A 37 17.77 -2.26 35.95
CA PRO A 37 16.87 -1.61 36.90
C PRO A 37 17.66 -1.19 38.15
N ALA A 38 17.03 -0.40 39.03
CA ALA A 38 17.65 -0.07 40.31
C ALA A 38 18.05 -1.34 41.06
N ALA A 39 19.25 -1.33 41.65
CA ALA A 39 19.75 -2.45 42.43
C ALA A 39 18.77 -2.74 43.59
N PRO A 40 18.55 -4.02 43.95
CA PRO A 40 17.72 -4.38 45.09
C PRO A 40 18.18 -3.66 46.37
N GLU A 41 17.23 -3.31 47.23
CA GLU A 41 17.54 -2.69 48.52
C GLU A 41 18.45 -3.61 49.34
N GLY A 42 19.50 -3.04 49.95
CA GLY A 42 20.52 -3.80 50.68
C GLY A 42 21.63 -4.41 49.82
N THR A 43 21.68 -4.13 48.51
CA THR A 43 22.81 -4.52 47.65
C THR A 43 24.09 -3.82 48.12
N ALA A 44 25.09 -4.60 48.56
CA ALA A 44 26.34 -4.07 49.11
C ALA A 44 27.19 -3.30 48.09
N ASP A 45 27.19 -3.74 46.83
CA ASP A 45 27.86 -3.08 45.71
C ASP A 45 26.92 -3.03 44.49
N PRO A 46 26.17 -1.93 44.32
CA PRO A 46 25.25 -1.75 43.19
C PRO A 46 25.95 -1.73 41.82
N VAL A 47 27.22 -1.32 41.76
CA VAL A 47 27.97 -1.22 40.50
C VAL A 47 28.38 -2.60 40.03
N ALA A 48 28.92 -3.43 40.94
CA ALA A 48 29.25 -4.82 40.63
C ALA A 48 28.01 -5.64 40.24
N TRP A 49 26.87 -5.40 40.90
CA TRP A 49 25.60 -6.02 40.53
C TRP A 49 25.15 -5.64 39.11
N ALA A 50 25.19 -4.33 38.78
CA ALA A 50 24.81 -3.85 37.45
C ALA A 50 25.71 -4.42 36.34
N ALA A 51 27.00 -4.61 36.62
CA ALA A 51 27.96 -5.18 35.66
C ALA A 51 27.68 -6.66 35.31
N GLN A 52 26.99 -7.39 36.19
CA GLN A 52 26.60 -8.79 35.97
C GLN A 52 25.18 -8.95 35.45
N TRP A 53 24.41 -7.86 35.44
CA TRP A 53 23.04 -7.87 34.98
C TRP A 53 22.97 -7.95 33.44
N SER A 54 22.02 -8.74 32.93
CA SER A 54 21.67 -8.77 31.52
C SER A 54 20.15 -8.80 31.38
N PRO A 55 19.58 -8.18 30.33
CA PRO A 55 18.15 -8.28 30.11
C PRO A 55 17.75 -9.69 29.69
N GLU A 56 16.53 -10.05 30.07
CA GLU A 56 15.86 -11.23 29.52
C GLU A 56 15.76 -11.10 27.98
N PRO A 57 16.10 -12.13 27.20
CA PRO A 57 16.00 -12.08 25.74
C PRO A 57 14.61 -11.68 25.24
N GLY A 58 13.58 -12.08 25.98
CA GLY A 58 12.19 -11.68 25.69
C GLY A 58 11.94 -10.18 25.84
N ALA A 59 12.59 -9.50 26.80
CA ALA A 59 12.46 -8.05 26.97
C ALA A 59 13.07 -7.29 25.78
N VAL A 60 14.24 -7.73 25.31
CA VAL A 60 14.88 -7.17 24.12
C VAL A 60 13.97 -7.35 22.90
N LEU A 61 13.42 -8.54 22.68
CA LEU A 61 12.51 -8.81 21.56
C LEU A 61 11.24 -7.97 21.63
N LEU A 62 10.60 -7.91 22.80
CA LEU A 62 9.35 -7.17 23.00
C LEU A 62 9.53 -5.65 22.89
N SER A 63 10.74 -5.13 23.11
CA SER A 63 11.04 -3.69 22.96
C SER A 63 10.80 -3.17 21.54
N VAL A 64 10.91 -4.05 20.53
CA VAL A 64 10.78 -3.71 19.09
C VAL A 64 9.34 -3.86 18.60
N VAL A 65 8.47 -4.54 19.34
CA VAL A 65 7.12 -4.91 18.89
C VAL A 65 6.26 -3.68 18.58
N TRP A 66 6.25 -2.69 19.48
CA TRP A 66 5.39 -1.51 19.29
C TRP A 66 5.77 -0.66 18.07
N PRO A 67 7.05 -0.31 17.84
CA PRO A 67 7.47 0.35 16.60
C PRO A 67 7.10 -0.46 15.34
N VAL A 68 7.28 -1.78 15.36
CA VAL A 68 6.93 -2.64 14.21
C VAL A 68 5.42 -2.60 13.94
N PHE A 69 4.60 -2.70 14.97
CA PHE A 69 3.14 -2.56 14.82
C PHE A 69 2.74 -1.20 14.27
N LEU A 70 3.42 -0.12 14.67
CA LEU A 70 3.20 1.20 14.09
C LEU A 70 3.52 1.24 12.58
N PHE A 71 4.67 0.69 12.15
CA PHE A 71 4.99 0.62 10.72
C PHE A 71 3.96 -0.17 9.94
N ILE A 72 3.53 -1.32 10.46
CA ILE A 72 2.45 -2.12 9.84
C ILE A 72 1.16 -1.31 9.78
N ALA A 73 0.80 -0.60 10.85
CA ALA A 73 -0.41 0.21 10.90
C ALA A 73 -0.36 1.38 9.90
N VAL A 74 0.80 2.03 9.71
CA VAL A 74 1.01 3.04 8.65
C VAL A 74 0.81 2.43 7.26
N GLU A 75 1.31 1.22 7.02
CA GLU A 75 1.14 0.53 5.74
C GLU A 75 -0.33 0.16 5.47
N VAL A 76 -1.05 -0.35 6.48
CA VAL A 76 -2.49 -0.62 6.43
C VAL A 76 -3.29 0.68 6.30
N LEU A 77 -2.81 1.78 6.87
CA LEU A 77 -3.41 3.10 6.70
C LEU A 77 -3.23 3.60 5.25
N ALA A 78 -2.05 3.42 4.66
CA ALA A 78 -1.66 4.11 3.42
C ALA A 78 -1.92 3.32 2.12
N LYS A 79 -1.74 1.99 2.12
CA LYS A 79 -1.78 1.19 0.88
C LYS A 79 -3.18 0.73 0.43
N PRO A 80 -4.09 0.29 1.33
CA PRO A 80 -5.40 -0.19 0.90
C PRO A 80 -6.29 0.91 0.31
N SER A 81 -7.07 0.55 -0.70
CA SER A 81 -8.13 1.40 -1.27
C SER A 81 -9.34 1.40 -0.35
N TRP A 82 -9.30 2.20 0.72
CA TRP A 82 -10.40 2.31 1.68
C TRP A 82 -11.69 2.80 0.97
N PRO A 83 -12.84 2.16 1.20
CA PRO A 83 -14.09 2.62 0.60
C PRO A 83 -14.46 4.03 1.09
N SER A 84 -15.19 4.78 0.26
CA SER A 84 -15.70 6.09 0.65
C SER A 84 -16.81 5.96 1.69
N GLY A 85 -16.75 6.76 2.76
CA GLY A 85 -17.79 6.79 3.79
C GLY A 85 -17.29 7.38 5.11
N ARG A 86 -18.22 7.78 5.99
CA ARG A 86 -17.85 8.25 7.35
C ARG A 86 -17.38 7.10 8.22
N TRP A 87 -18.05 5.95 8.17
CA TRP A 87 -17.67 4.76 8.94
C TRP A 87 -16.29 4.20 8.59
N TRP A 88 -15.93 4.16 7.30
CA TRP A 88 -14.60 3.74 6.87
C TRP A 88 -13.50 4.71 7.31
N ARG A 89 -13.79 6.01 7.39
CA ARG A 89 -12.86 6.99 8.00
C ARG A 89 -12.70 6.75 9.50
N VAL A 90 -13.79 6.50 10.21
CA VAL A 90 -13.75 6.18 11.65
C VAL A 90 -12.94 4.91 11.88
N LEU A 91 -13.13 3.85 11.10
CA LEU A 91 -12.32 2.62 11.24
C LEU A 91 -10.84 2.87 10.89
N ARG A 92 -10.57 3.60 9.81
CA ARG A 92 -9.22 3.90 9.34
C ARG A 92 -8.41 4.69 10.37
N PHE A 93 -8.98 5.77 10.90
CA PHE A 93 -8.28 6.62 11.87
C PHE A 93 -8.45 6.11 13.30
N GLY A 94 -9.62 5.57 13.64
CA GLY A 94 -9.91 5.01 14.97
C GLY A 94 -9.15 3.73 15.28
N GLY A 95 -8.83 2.89 14.28
CA GLY A 95 -7.95 1.74 14.47
C GLY A 95 -6.47 2.13 14.56
N MET A 96 -6.05 3.16 13.81
CA MET A 96 -4.67 3.64 13.78
C MET A 96 -4.27 4.38 15.07
N LEU A 97 -5.14 5.26 15.56
CA LEU A 97 -4.82 6.16 16.68
C LEU A 97 -4.39 5.42 17.96
N PRO A 98 -5.06 4.35 18.42
CA PRO A 98 -4.62 3.61 19.60
C PRO A 98 -3.26 2.96 19.42
N VAL A 99 -2.99 2.35 18.26
CA VAL A 99 -1.70 1.72 17.96
C VAL A 99 -0.59 2.76 17.95
N ALA A 100 -0.82 3.89 17.28
CA ALA A 100 0.12 5.01 17.24
C ALA A 100 0.36 5.60 18.63
N ALA A 101 -0.67 5.76 19.45
CA ALA A 101 -0.55 6.29 20.80
C ALA A 101 0.28 5.38 21.70
N VAL A 102 0.00 4.07 21.72
CA VAL A 102 0.77 3.11 22.54
C VAL A 102 2.23 3.04 22.07
N ALA A 103 2.46 2.97 20.76
CA ALA A 103 3.81 2.95 20.21
C ALA A 103 4.60 4.22 20.54
N ALA A 104 3.98 5.39 20.39
CA ALA A 104 4.59 6.68 20.74
C ALA A 104 4.91 6.77 22.23
N ILE A 105 3.96 6.42 23.13
CA ILE A 105 4.19 6.49 24.57
C ILE A 105 5.33 5.56 25.00
N VAL A 106 5.32 4.31 24.55
CA VAL A 106 6.34 3.33 24.93
C VAL A 106 7.70 3.74 24.37
N SER A 107 7.78 4.08 23.08
CA SER A 107 9.05 4.51 22.47
C SER A 107 9.57 5.82 23.05
N TYR A 108 8.69 6.78 23.35
CA TYR A 108 9.05 8.02 24.05
C TYR A 108 9.71 7.70 25.39
N ARG A 109 9.12 6.81 26.20
CA ARG A 109 9.68 6.45 27.50
C ARG A 109 11.04 5.78 27.39
N HIS A 110 11.23 4.90 26.41
CA HIS A 110 12.52 4.25 26.18
C HIS A 110 13.59 5.25 25.73
N LEU A 111 13.30 6.12 24.77
CA LEU A 111 14.29 7.10 24.31
C LEU A 111 14.56 8.18 25.35
N SER A 112 13.53 8.67 26.05
CA SER A 112 13.67 9.62 27.17
C SER A 112 14.49 9.01 28.31
N GLY A 113 14.20 7.77 28.72
CA GLY A 113 14.97 7.10 29.77
C GLY A 113 16.42 6.80 29.35
N LEU A 114 16.65 6.57 28.05
CA LEU A 114 18.00 6.37 27.52
C LEU A 114 18.82 7.67 27.54
N LEU A 115 18.20 8.78 27.14
CA LEU A 115 18.83 10.11 27.23
C LEU A 115 19.12 10.50 28.68
N GLU A 116 18.18 10.21 29.59
CA GLU A 116 18.37 10.43 31.03
C GLU A 116 19.53 9.57 31.58
N HIS A 117 19.62 8.31 31.16
CA HIS A 117 20.73 7.42 31.53
C HIS A 117 22.09 7.94 31.05
N TYR A 118 22.15 8.60 29.88
CA TYR A 118 23.36 9.25 29.39
C TYR A 118 23.65 10.61 30.03
N GLY A 119 22.80 11.07 30.94
CA GLY A 119 23.01 12.34 31.65
C GLY A 119 22.72 13.58 30.81
N GLU A 120 21.87 13.44 29.79
CA GLU A 120 21.40 14.58 28.99
C GLU A 120 20.52 15.51 29.82
N ASP A 121 20.42 16.78 29.41
CA ASP A 121 19.64 17.77 30.14
C ASP A 121 18.11 17.53 30.02
N THR A 122 17.35 18.08 30.97
CA THR A 122 15.89 17.88 31.06
C THR A 122 15.15 18.27 29.77
N VAL A 123 15.60 19.31 29.06
CA VAL A 123 14.95 19.74 27.81
C VAL A 123 15.24 18.74 26.71
N THR A 124 16.48 18.28 26.59
CA THR A 124 16.87 17.25 25.61
C THR A 124 16.18 15.91 25.87
N VAL A 125 16.11 15.48 27.13
CA VAL A 125 15.38 14.26 27.54
C VAL A 125 13.89 14.34 27.15
N ALA A 126 13.26 15.50 27.33
CA ALA A 126 11.85 15.70 27.03
C ALA A 126 11.56 15.88 25.52
N LEU A 127 12.41 16.62 24.80
CA LEU A 127 12.16 17.00 23.41
C LEU A 127 12.80 16.06 22.38
N GLY A 128 13.88 15.37 22.75
CA GLY A 128 14.62 14.44 21.87
C GLY A 128 13.71 13.42 21.17
N PRO A 129 12.85 12.69 21.91
CA PRO A 129 11.92 11.76 21.28
C PRO A 129 10.92 12.41 20.33
N LEU A 130 10.42 13.61 20.66
CA LEU A 130 9.49 14.35 19.80
C LEU A 130 10.12 14.79 18.49
N ALA A 131 11.42 15.10 18.49
CA ALA A 131 12.14 15.43 17.26
C ALA A 131 12.22 14.24 16.30
N VAL A 132 12.45 13.03 16.82
CA VAL A 132 12.46 11.79 16.04
C VAL A 132 11.08 11.50 15.45
N ASP A 133 10.03 11.56 16.27
CA ASP A 133 8.65 11.35 15.83
C ASP A 133 8.21 12.41 14.82
N GLY A 134 8.55 13.67 15.05
CA GLY A 134 8.27 14.78 14.13
C GLY A 134 8.93 14.59 12.77
N LEU A 135 10.19 14.13 12.76
CA LEU A 135 10.90 13.79 11.53
C LEU A 135 10.20 12.64 10.78
N MET A 136 9.81 11.57 11.49
CA MET A 136 9.11 10.43 10.89
C MET A 136 7.72 10.80 10.35
N ALA A 137 6.97 11.63 11.08
CA ALA A 137 5.66 12.12 10.65
C ALA A 137 5.78 13.00 9.39
N MET A 138 6.75 13.92 9.37
CA MET A 138 7.06 14.76 8.20
C MET A 138 7.47 13.93 7.00
N ALA A 139 8.36 12.94 7.20
CA ALA A 139 8.79 12.01 6.15
C ALA A 139 7.62 11.22 5.56
N THR A 140 6.77 10.64 6.42
CA THR A 140 5.59 9.89 6.00
C THR A 140 4.61 10.77 5.23
N GLY A 141 4.33 11.98 5.73
CA GLY A 141 3.50 12.98 5.05
C GLY A 141 4.04 13.35 3.67
N ALA A 142 5.35 13.57 3.55
CA ALA A 142 6.00 13.87 2.27
C ALA A 142 5.89 12.71 1.26
N LEU A 143 6.03 11.46 1.72
CA LEU A 143 5.85 10.27 0.89
C LEU A 143 4.40 10.11 0.41
N ILE A 144 3.43 10.34 1.28
CA ILE A 144 2.00 10.31 0.93
C ILE A 144 1.67 11.42 -0.07
N ALA A 145 2.13 12.64 0.18
CA ALA A 145 1.90 13.78 -0.70
C ALA A 145 2.52 13.60 -2.10
N THR A 146 3.72 13.01 -2.18
CA THR A 146 4.34 12.66 -3.47
C THR A 146 3.60 11.53 -4.19
N ALA A 147 3.12 10.51 -3.47
CA ALA A 147 2.31 9.45 -4.05
C ALA A 147 0.96 9.97 -4.59
N HIS A 148 0.27 10.84 -3.84
CA HIS A 148 -0.98 11.44 -4.27
C HIS A 148 -0.81 12.29 -5.54
N ARG A 149 0.25 13.12 -5.60
CA ARG A 149 0.56 13.90 -6.81
C ARG A 149 0.80 13.01 -8.03
N ALA A 150 1.56 11.93 -7.88
CA ALA A 150 1.78 10.98 -8.97
C ALA A 150 0.46 10.35 -9.46
N ALA A 151 -0.44 9.98 -8.55
CA ALA A 151 -1.74 9.41 -8.92
C ALA A 151 -2.62 10.42 -9.67
N VAL A 152 -2.65 11.70 -9.25
CA VAL A 152 -3.40 12.76 -9.93
C VAL A 152 -2.86 12.99 -11.34
N VAL A 153 -1.53 13.08 -11.52
CA VAL A 153 -0.91 13.27 -12.84
C VAL A 153 -1.25 12.12 -13.79
N VAL A 154 -1.22 10.87 -13.31
CA VAL A 154 -1.59 9.70 -14.13
C VAL A 154 -3.07 9.72 -14.49
N ALA A 155 -3.95 10.08 -13.54
CA ALA A 155 -5.38 10.19 -13.81
C ALA A 155 -5.69 11.27 -14.84
N GLU A 156 -5.03 12.43 -14.76
CA GLU A 156 -5.17 13.54 -15.71
C GLU A 156 -4.65 13.14 -17.11
N ALA A 157 -3.49 12.50 -17.19
CA ALA A 157 -2.94 12.00 -18.45
C ALA A 157 -3.82 10.92 -19.10
N THR A 158 -4.57 10.16 -18.30
CA THR A 158 -5.52 9.14 -18.79
C THR A 158 -6.88 9.75 -19.17
N ALA A 159 -7.25 10.88 -18.55
CA ALA A 159 -8.50 11.60 -18.82
C ALA A 159 -8.38 12.60 -19.98
N ALA A 160 -7.16 12.90 -20.44
CA ALA A 160 -6.95 13.71 -21.64
C ALA A 160 -7.71 13.08 -22.82
N PRO A 161 -8.57 13.86 -23.52
CA PRO A 161 -9.28 13.35 -24.69
C PRO A 161 -8.25 12.85 -25.69
N ALA A 162 -8.41 11.60 -26.14
CA ALA A 162 -7.77 11.19 -27.37
C ALA A 162 -8.28 12.14 -28.45
N ASP A 163 -7.39 12.93 -29.05
CA ASP A 163 -7.72 13.69 -30.25
C ASP A 163 -8.45 12.73 -31.19
N PRO A 164 -9.65 13.08 -31.68
CA PRO A 164 -10.37 12.22 -32.58
C PRO A 164 -9.45 11.96 -33.76
N VAL A 165 -8.99 10.71 -33.89
CA VAL A 165 -8.35 10.23 -35.10
C VAL A 165 -9.37 10.49 -36.20
N THR A 166 -9.15 11.53 -36.99
CA THR A 166 -9.83 11.74 -38.26
C THR A 166 -9.51 10.53 -39.11
N VAL A 167 -10.37 9.52 -39.04
CA VAL A 167 -10.47 8.49 -40.05
C VAL A 167 -10.75 9.25 -41.35
N PRO A 168 -9.91 9.14 -42.39
CA PRO A 168 -10.25 9.70 -43.69
C PRO A 168 -11.63 9.21 -44.07
N GLU A 169 -12.57 10.15 -44.22
CA GLU A 169 -13.92 9.87 -44.66
C GLU A 169 -13.82 9.26 -46.05
N MET A 170 -14.05 7.95 -46.11
CA MET A 170 -14.18 7.23 -47.36
C MET A 170 -15.52 7.69 -47.99
N PRO A 171 -15.57 8.04 -49.28
CA PRO A 171 -16.75 8.66 -49.87
C PRO A 171 -17.97 7.73 -49.74
N ALA A 172 -19.06 8.28 -49.20
CA ALA A 172 -20.35 7.63 -49.13
C ALA A 172 -20.91 7.35 -50.55
N PRO A 173 -21.41 6.14 -50.83
CA PRO A 173 -22.32 5.95 -51.95
C PRO A 173 -23.72 6.46 -51.59
N ALA A 174 -24.29 7.21 -52.52
CA ALA A 174 -25.61 7.85 -52.49
C ALA A 174 -26.78 6.83 -52.43
N PRO A 175 -28.02 7.28 -52.13
CA PRO A 175 -29.07 6.46 -51.51
C PRO A 175 -29.91 5.65 -52.50
N ALA A 176 -30.33 4.45 -52.08
CA ALA A 176 -31.34 3.65 -52.77
C ALA A 176 -32.71 3.79 -52.07
N ILE A 177 -33.63 4.30 -52.88
CA ILE A 177 -35.06 4.57 -52.79
C ILE A 177 -35.90 3.56 -51.94
N GLU A 178 -36.85 4.13 -51.18
CA GLU A 178 -37.99 3.47 -50.51
C GLU A 178 -38.93 2.76 -51.48
N THR A 179 -39.43 1.56 -51.11
CA THR A 179 -40.82 1.18 -51.39
C THR A 179 -41.32 0.14 -50.38
N GLY A 180 -42.44 0.46 -49.72
CA GLY A 180 -43.59 -0.44 -49.74
C GLY A 180 -44.01 -1.15 -48.45
N ARG A 181 -45.13 -0.65 -47.91
CA ARG A 181 -46.35 -1.40 -47.54
C ARG A 181 -46.59 -1.68 -46.04
N ALA A 182 -47.60 -0.97 -45.54
CA ALA A 182 -48.30 -1.19 -44.29
C ALA A 182 -49.18 -2.46 -44.33
N VAL A 183 -49.24 -3.20 -43.21
CA VAL A 183 -50.43 -3.93 -42.79
C VAL A 183 -50.60 -3.79 -41.27
N SER A 184 -51.82 -3.45 -40.91
CA SER A 184 -52.44 -3.28 -39.61
C SER A 184 -52.64 -4.61 -38.87
N ALA A 185 -52.42 -4.63 -37.54
CA ALA A 185 -53.38 -5.12 -36.53
C ALA A 185 -52.74 -5.17 -35.13
N ALA A 186 -53.45 -4.61 -34.15
CA ALA A 186 -53.33 -4.86 -32.70
C ALA A 186 -54.75 -5.20 -32.17
N PRO A 187 -54.97 -5.63 -30.91
CA PRO A 187 -54.03 -6.04 -29.86
C PRO A 187 -54.42 -7.38 -29.18
N ALA A 188 -53.51 -7.98 -28.41
CA ALA A 188 -53.86 -8.89 -27.33
C ALA A 188 -52.91 -8.65 -26.14
N ALA A 189 -53.47 -8.13 -25.06
CA ALA A 189 -52.79 -7.88 -23.81
C ALA A 189 -52.48 -9.20 -23.11
N VAL A 190 -51.20 -9.47 -22.85
CA VAL A 190 -50.74 -10.46 -21.89
C VAL A 190 -49.75 -9.77 -20.96
N GLU A 191 -50.07 -9.86 -19.69
CA GLU A 191 -49.38 -9.32 -18.53
C GLU A 191 -47.93 -9.83 -18.45
N ALA A 192 -46.96 -8.96 -18.72
CA ALA A 192 -45.54 -9.28 -18.76
C ALA A 192 -44.87 -9.04 -17.40
N THR A 193 -44.34 -10.12 -16.83
CA THR A 193 -43.36 -10.10 -15.73
C THR A 193 -42.14 -9.23 -16.11
N PRO A 194 -41.56 -8.43 -15.19
CA PRO A 194 -40.46 -7.53 -15.54
C PRO A 194 -39.21 -8.32 -16.01
N PRO A 195 -38.56 -7.90 -17.11
CA PRO A 195 -37.37 -8.58 -17.63
C PRO A 195 -36.17 -8.42 -16.67
N PRO A 196 -35.30 -9.45 -16.55
CA PRO A 196 -34.07 -9.33 -15.81
C PRO A 196 -33.18 -8.24 -16.42
N ARG A 197 -32.72 -7.31 -15.59
CA ARG A 197 -31.80 -6.24 -16.02
C ARG A 197 -30.54 -6.85 -16.66
N PRO A 198 -30.10 -6.38 -17.84
CA PRO A 198 -28.86 -6.85 -18.44
C PRO A 198 -27.68 -6.53 -17.51
N ARG A 199 -27.00 -7.58 -17.04
CA ARG A 199 -25.71 -7.44 -16.36
C ARG A 199 -24.70 -6.89 -17.36
N THR A 200 -24.18 -5.70 -17.11
CA THR A 200 -23.06 -5.13 -17.87
C THR A 200 -21.90 -6.13 -17.90
N PRO A 201 -21.30 -6.45 -19.07
CA PRO A 201 -20.18 -7.37 -19.15
C PRO A 201 -19.00 -6.81 -18.33
N ARG A 202 -18.53 -7.59 -17.36
CA ARG A 202 -17.30 -7.27 -16.61
C ARG A 202 -16.16 -7.13 -17.63
N LYS A 203 -15.43 -6.02 -17.58
CA LYS A 203 -14.19 -5.86 -18.34
C LYS A 203 -13.29 -7.07 -18.04
N PRO A 204 -12.74 -7.75 -19.06
CA PRO A 204 -11.91 -8.92 -18.83
C PRO A 204 -10.71 -8.57 -17.95
N ASP A 205 -10.41 -9.45 -17.00
CA ASP A 205 -9.22 -9.34 -16.15
C ASP A 205 -7.97 -9.20 -17.02
N THR A 206 -7.01 -8.39 -16.57
CA THR A 206 -5.78 -8.08 -17.31
C THR A 206 -4.99 -9.35 -17.61
N ALA A 207 -5.00 -10.33 -16.70
CA ALA A 207 -4.39 -11.63 -16.92
C ALA A 207 -5.01 -12.37 -18.13
N THR A 208 -6.34 -12.38 -18.22
CA THR A 208 -7.06 -12.99 -19.36
C THR A 208 -6.80 -12.24 -20.66
N ALA A 209 -6.70 -10.91 -20.61
CA ALA A 209 -6.38 -10.10 -21.79
C ALA A 209 -4.96 -10.38 -22.32
N VAL A 210 -3.97 -10.50 -21.43
CA VAL A 210 -2.59 -10.87 -21.78
C VAL A 210 -2.53 -12.28 -22.38
N ALA A 211 -3.18 -13.26 -21.76
CA ALA A 211 -3.22 -14.64 -22.26
C ALA A 211 -3.86 -14.74 -23.66
N ARG A 212 -4.98 -14.04 -23.89
CA ARG A 212 -5.64 -13.98 -25.20
C ARG A 212 -4.79 -13.29 -26.25
N LEU A 213 -4.09 -12.21 -25.89
CA LEU A 213 -3.25 -11.48 -26.82
C LEU A 213 -2.06 -12.32 -27.28
N ARG A 214 -1.44 -13.06 -26.36
CA ARG A 214 -0.33 -13.99 -26.66
C ARG A 214 -0.79 -15.18 -27.51
N ALA A 215 -1.96 -15.75 -27.22
CA ALA A 215 -2.51 -16.83 -28.04
C ALA A 215 -2.80 -16.40 -29.49
N LYS A 216 -3.20 -15.14 -29.68
CA LYS A 216 -3.46 -14.58 -31.02
C LYS A 216 -2.21 -14.09 -31.75
N ASN A 217 -1.17 -13.68 -31.02
CA ASN A 217 0.08 -13.16 -31.59
C ASN A 217 1.28 -13.76 -30.82
N PRO A 218 1.73 -14.98 -31.16
CA PRO A 218 2.83 -15.64 -30.43
C PRO A 218 4.15 -14.86 -30.45
N GLU A 219 4.37 -14.07 -31.51
CA GLU A 219 5.59 -13.29 -31.74
C GLU A 219 5.57 -11.88 -31.08
N ILE A 220 4.47 -11.48 -30.43
CA ILE A 220 4.36 -10.12 -29.87
C ILE A 220 5.34 -9.94 -28.70
N THR A 221 6.10 -8.86 -28.73
CA THR A 221 7.01 -8.52 -27.62
C THR A 221 6.24 -8.00 -26.41
N GLN A 222 6.80 -8.15 -25.20
CA GLN A 222 6.16 -7.67 -23.97
C GLN A 222 5.89 -6.16 -23.97
N ALA A 223 6.82 -5.37 -24.50
CA ALA A 223 6.68 -3.91 -24.60
C ALA A 223 5.53 -3.52 -25.55
N GLU A 224 5.36 -4.26 -26.64
CA GLU A 224 4.28 -4.03 -27.60
C GLU A 224 2.92 -4.50 -27.04
N ALA A 225 2.91 -5.60 -26.28
CA ALA A 225 1.74 -6.03 -25.52
C ALA A 225 1.32 -5.00 -24.46
N ALA A 226 2.27 -4.37 -23.76
CA ALA A 226 2.02 -3.32 -22.78
C ALA A 226 1.33 -2.12 -23.44
N LYS A 227 1.88 -1.63 -24.56
CA LYS A 227 1.31 -0.54 -25.35
C LYS A 227 -0.09 -0.87 -25.87
N ARG A 228 -0.30 -2.09 -26.37
CA ARG A 228 -1.57 -2.52 -26.97
C ARG A 228 -2.69 -2.73 -25.95
N LEU A 229 -2.34 -3.13 -24.72
CA LEU A 229 -3.29 -3.32 -23.62
C LEU A 229 -3.44 -2.08 -22.73
N GLY A 230 -2.66 -1.02 -22.95
CA GLY A 230 -2.69 0.19 -22.13
C GLY A 230 -2.26 -0.05 -20.69
N VAL A 231 -1.36 -1.01 -20.45
CA VAL A 231 -0.86 -1.36 -19.11
C VAL A 231 0.66 -1.22 -19.05
N THR A 232 1.21 -1.11 -17.85
CA THR A 232 2.66 -0.96 -17.67
C THR A 232 3.43 -2.24 -18.03
N ASP A 233 4.70 -2.10 -18.44
CA ASP A 233 5.61 -3.24 -18.65
C ASP A 233 5.70 -4.14 -17.41
N ARG A 234 5.65 -3.57 -16.21
CA ARG A 234 5.63 -4.33 -14.95
C ARG A 234 4.40 -5.23 -14.85
N THR A 235 3.24 -4.73 -15.26
CA THR A 235 1.98 -5.49 -15.27
C THR A 235 2.05 -6.62 -16.28
N ILE A 236 2.58 -6.38 -17.50
CA ILE A 236 2.79 -7.43 -18.49
C ILE A 236 3.75 -8.50 -17.96
N ARG A 237 4.92 -8.11 -17.45
CA ARG A 237 5.91 -9.06 -16.90
C ARG A 237 5.31 -9.99 -15.85
N ARG A 238 4.44 -9.46 -14.98
CA ARG A 238 3.75 -10.24 -13.94
C ARG A 238 2.84 -11.33 -14.51
N TYR A 239 2.16 -11.07 -15.62
CA TYR A 239 1.18 -11.99 -16.22
C TYR A 239 1.72 -12.76 -17.44
N TRP A 240 2.92 -12.42 -17.93
CA TRP A 240 3.53 -13.06 -19.09
C TRP A 240 4.02 -14.47 -18.78
N ASN A 241 4.49 -14.67 -17.54
CA ASN A 241 4.96 -15.95 -17.03
C ASN A 241 4.41 -16.14 -15.62
N PRO A 242 3.12 -16.49 -15.46
CA PRO A 242 2.59 -16.79 -14.14
C PRO A 242 3.40 -17.95 -13.56
N ALA A 243 3.84 -17.82 -12.30
CA ALA A 243 4.34 -18.97 -11.56
C ALA A 243 3.28 -20.09 -11.62
N PRO A 244 3.67 -21.38 -11.68
CA PRO A 244 2.72 -22.47 -11.67
C PRO A 244 1.76 -22.28 -10.49
N VAL A 245 0.48 -22.10 -10.80
CA VAL A 245 -0.56 -22.16 -9.78
C VAL A 245 -0.66 -23.65 -9.43
N GLU A 246 -0.20 -24.03 -8.24
CA GLU A 246 -0.49 -25.36 -7.72
C GLU A 246 -2.01 -25.56 -7.79
N PRO A 247 -2.50 -26.63 -8.43
CA PRO A 247 -3.92 -26.91 -8.44
C PRO A 247 -4.36 -27.10 -6.99
N ALA A 248 -5.38 -26.34 -6.59
CA ALA A 248 -6.04 -26.48 -5.30
C ALA A 248 -6.31 -27.96 -5.04
N SER A 249 -5.76 -28.48 -3.95
CA SER A 249 -5.97 -29.85 -3.51
C SER A 249 -7.46 -30.09 -3.35
N ASP A 250 -7.99 -30.97 -4.19
CA ASP A 250 -9.38 -31.42 -4.17
C ASP A 250 -9.63 -32.17 -2.85
N PRO A 251 -10.54 -31.75 -1.95
CA PRO A 251 -10.75 -32.40 -0.66
C PRO A 251 -11.56 -33.72 -0.77
N ALA A 252 -11.72 -34.29 -1.96
CA ALA A 252 -12.55 -35.46 -2.21
C ALA A 252 -11.72 -36.72 -2.52
N ALA A 253 -10.86 -37.16 -1.59
CA ALA A 253 -10.32 -38.53 -1.62
C ALA A 253 -9.97 -38.98 -0.19
N ALA A 254 -10.99 -39.34 0.59
CA ALA A 254 -10.79 -40.20 1.75
C ALA A 254 -10.66 -41.65 1.26
N PRO A 255 -9.66 -42.43 1.72
CA PRO A 255 -9.53 -43.83 1.35
C PRO A 255 -10.56 -44.67 2.11
N VAL A 256 -11.28 -45.53 1.38
CA VAL A 256 -12.02 -46.64 1.97
C VAL A 256 -10.98 -47.69 2.37
N ALA A 257 -10.79 -47.86 3.68
CA ALA A 257 -10.01 -48.96 4.22
C ALA A 257 -10.82 -50.26 4.09
N ALA A 258 -10.16 -51.30 3.57
CA ALA A 258 -10.55 -52.70 3.68
C ALA A 258 -9.66 -53.37 4.74
#